data_AF-A0AA35LRM5-F1
#
_entry.id   AF-A0AA35LRM5-F1
#
_cell.length_a   1.000
_cell.length_b   1.000
_cell.length_c   1.000
_cell.angle_alpha   90.00
_cell.angle_beta   90.00
_cell.angle_gamma   90.00
#
_symmetry.space_group_name_H-M   'P 1'
#
loop_
_entity.id
_entity.type
_entity.pdbx_description
1 polymer ?
#
loop_
_entity_poly.entity_id
_entity_poly.type
_entity_poly.pdbx_seq_one_letter_code
_entity_poly.pdbx_strand_id
1 'polypeptide(L)'
;MSSRNPFSTADAKTAIEQVGIFVVKDADDRSSDATDREGKKVIGKGNRFAQFYNNGYPIRTPEGLEFVYKNTMGDEQIGSVIISIIEKPRWGYSRFFSTRLSADYAWFFAIRDKKKKHEAIHTLIVQFWMPGSRVTFYEGSHLQYFDAEQDKDNFGVLNTPRAEMNRKGIVSNYVDMPNGGYRLGWTYEGGEGFMNLGIAEDEEVRIWRPMEVPDTQAIRAKVAELEGLGFRTKISY
;
A
#
# COMPACT_ATOMS: atom_id res chain seq x y z
N MET A 1 -3.42 0.81 29.72
CA MET A 1 -3.34 -0.66 29.52
C MET A 1 -2.97 -0.89 28.07
N SER A 2 -1.82 -1.55 27.81
CA SER A 2 -1.25 -1.73 26.46
C SER A 2 -2.00 -2.84 25.71
N SER A 3 -2.65 -2.50 24.58
CA SER A 3 -3.32 -3.49 23.73
C SER A 3 -2.28 -4.34 22.99
N ARG A 4 -2.18 -5.58 23.47
CA ARG A 4 -1.49 -6.77 22.96
C ARG A 4 -1.08 -6.73 21.46
N ASN A 5 0.24 -6.70 21.28
CA ASN A 5 1.11 -6.95 20.12
C ASN A 5 0.62 -6.56 18.72
N PRO A 6 0.97 -5.37 18.20
CA PRO A 6 1.27 -5.28 16.80
C PRO A 6 2.63 -5.98 16.59
N PHE A 7 2.75 -6.79 15.55
CA PHE A 7 4.01 -7.36 15.07
C PHE A 7 5.23 -6.44 15.23
N SER A 8 6.44 -7.00 15.38
CA SER A 8 7.65 -6.18 15.38
C SER A 8 7.95 -5.66 13.97
N THR A 9 8.53 -4.46 13.87
CA THR A 9 9.02 -3.91 12.59
C THR A 9 9.99 -4.86 11.90
N ALA A 10 10.83 -5.56 12.67
CA ALA A 10 11.79 -6.52 12.14
C ALA A 10 11.11 -7.76 11.53
N ASP A 11 10.03 -8.27 12.15
CA ASP A 11 9.27 -9.40 11.62
C ASP A 11 8.57 -9.04 10.32
N ALA A 12 7.93 -7.86 10.27
CA ALA A 12 7.27 -7.36 9.07
C ALA A 12 8.26 -7.15 7.92
N LYS A 13 9.43 -6.54 8.21
CA LYS A 13 10.51 -6.41 7.23
C LYS A 13 10.98 -7.77 6.72
N THR A 14 11.25 -8.71 7.62
CA THR A 14 11.70 -10.06 7.27
C THR A 14 10.68 -10.78 6.39
N ALA A 15 9.39 -10.68 6.73
CA ALA A 15 8.32 -11.24 5.91
C ALA A 15 8.29 -10.64 4.50
N ILE A 16 8.42 -9.32 4.37
CA ILE A 16 8.45 -8.66 3.07
C ILE A 16 9.69 -9.08 2.26
N GLU A 17 10.87 -9.16 2.87
CA GLU A 17 12.10 -9.54 2.17
C GLU A 17 12.11 -11.01 1.74
N GLN A 18 11.58 -11.93 2.57
CA GLN A 18 11.59 -13.36 2.29
C GLN A 18 10.40 -13.82 1.46
N VAL A 19 9.20 -13.31 1.76
CA VAL A 19 7.93 -13.77 1.19
C VAL A 19 7.39 -12.79 0.14
N GLY A 20 7.74 -11.51 0.24
CA GLY A 20 7.31 -10.45 -0.68
C GLY A 20 6.14 -9.62 -0.17
N ILE A 21 5.59 -9.97 1.00
CA ILE A 21 4.36 -9.41 1.54
C ILE A 21 4.31 -9.53 3.07
N PHE A 22 3.61 -8.59 3.70
CA PHE A 22 3.18 -8.65 5.08
C PHE A 22 1.72 -8.18 5.18
N VAL A 23 0.84 -9.01 5.76
CA VAL A 23 -0.62 -8.75 5.83
C VAL A 23 -1.08 -8.60 7.27
N VAL A 24 -1.88 -7.58 7.53
CA VAL A 24 -2.46 -7.29 8.84
C VAL A 24 -3.97 -7.14 8.71
N LYS A 25 -4.68 -8.05 9.37
CA LYS A 25 -6.15 -8.04 9.47
C LYS A 25 -6.58 -7.15 10.62
N ASP A 26 -7.66 -6.40 10.43
CA ASP A 26 -8.31 -5.73 11.55
C ASP A 26 -8.98 -6.77 12.48
N ALA A 27 -8.93 -6.50 13.78
CA ALA A 27 -9.57 -7.34 14.79
C ALA A 27 -11.11 -7.30 14.66
N ASP A 28 -11.79 -8.32 15.17
CA ASP A 28 -13.26 -8.33 15.23
C ASP A 28 -13.77 -7.21 16.15
N ASP A 29 -14.64 -6.35 15.61
CA ASP A 29 -15.25 -5.20 16.32
C ASP A 29 -16.01 -5.60 17.60
N ARG A 30 -16.39 -6.88 17.75
CA ARG A 30 -17.05 -7.43 18.95
C ARG A 30 -16.08 -7.68 20.12
N SER A 31 -14.78 -7.60 19.89
CA SER A 31 -13.74 -7.92 20.87
C SER A 31 -12.98 -6.71 21.41
N SER A 32 -13.15 -5.53 20.81
CA SER A 32 -12.38 -4.34 21.18
C SER A 32 -13.26 -3.21 21.72
N ASP A 33 -13.36 -3.13 23.05
CA ASP A 33 -13.62 -1.87 23.77
C ASP A 33 -12.38 -0.95 23.75
N ALA A 34 -11.48 -1.16 22.78
CA ALA A 34 -10.26 -0.40 22.66
C ALA A 34 -10.61 1.04 22.29
N THR A 35 -10.22 1.95 23.17
CA THR A 35 -10.25 3.38 22.93
C THR A 35 -8.84 3.89 22.69
N ASP A 36 -8.71 4.92 21.85
CA ASP A 36 -7.46 5.64 21.68
C ASP A 36 -7.15 6.47 22.93
N ARG A 37 -6.04 7.22 22.88
CA ARG A 37 -5.61 8.08 24.00
C ARG A 37 -6.62 9.19 24.34
N GLU A 38 -7.58 9.47 23.47
CA GLU A 38 -8.64 10.45 23.63
C GLU A 38 -9.98 9.82 24.03
N GLY A 39 -10.02 8.51 24.28
CA GLY A 39 -11.24 7.79 24.64
C GLY A 39 -12.15 7.49 23.46
N LYS A 40 -11.72 7.73 22.21
CA LYS A 40 -12.51 7.40 21.01
C LYS A 40 -12.32 5.93 20.65
N LYS A 41 -13.40 5.26 20.25
CA LYS A 41 -13.33 3.87 19.77
C LYS A 41 -12.30 3.75 18.64
N VAL A 42 -11.34 2.84 18.79
CA VAL A 42 -10.38 2.54 17.73
C VAL A 42 -11.11 1.85 16.59
N ILE A 43 -11.14 2.51 15.43
CA ILE A 43 -11.68 1.93 14.19
C ILE A 43 -10.52 1.26 13.45
N GLY A 44 -10.73 0.01 13.03
CA GLY A 44 -9.80 -0.73 12.18
C GLY A 44 -9.39 0.03 10.92
N LYS A 45 -8.19 -0.21 10.38
CA LYS A 45 -7.66 0.48 9.20
C LYS A 45 -8.53 0.24 7.95
N GLY A 46 -9.05 -0.96 7.77
CA GLY A 46 -9.99 -1.32 6.72
C GLY A 46 -11.33 -0.60 6.85
N ASN A 47 -11.90 -0.53 8.07
CA ASN A 47 -13.12 0.24 8.33
C ASN A 47 -12.91 1.76 8.10
N ARG A 48 -11.77 2.32 8.54
CA ARG A 48 -11.40 3.72 8.25
C ARG A 48 -11.29 3.96 6.74
N PHE A 49 -10.69 3.03 6.02
CA PHE A 49 -10.61 3.09 4.56
C PHE A 49 -11.98 2.99 3.89
N ALA A 50 -12.86 2.11 4.35
CA ALA A 50 -14.23 2.01 3.83
C ALA A 50 -15.01 3.32 4.02
N GLN A 51 -14.86 4.00 5.17
CA GLN A 51 -15.45 5.34 5.38
C GLN A 51 -14.86 6.38 4.42
N PHE A 52 -13.53 6.41 4.26
CA PHE A 52 -12.87 7.31 3.31
C PHE A 52 -13.36 7.10 1.87
N TYR A 53 -13.53 5.83 1.48
CA TYR A 53 -14.07 5.45 0.18
C TYR A 53 -15.52 5.89 0.00
N ASN A 54 -16.39 5.59 0.97
CA ASN A 54 -17.81 5.96 0.95
C ASN A 54 -18.03 7.47 0.92
N ASN A 55 -17.06 8.26 1.39
CA ASN A 55 -17.05 9.72 1.28
C ASN A 55 -16.55 10.23 -0.10
N GLY A 56 -16.45 9.36 -1.10
CA GLY A 56 -16.10 9.72 -2.47
C GLY A 56 -14.60 9.71 -2.77
N TYR A 57 -13.77 9.11 -1.90
CA TYR A 57 -12.32 9.00 -2.09
C TYR A 57 -11.65 10.37 -2.38
N PRO A 58 -11.73 11.35 -1.46
CA PRO A 58 -11.32 12.73 -1.72
C PRO A 58 -9.79 12.93 -1.68
N ILE A 59 -9.01 12.08 -2.34
CA ILE A 59 -7.52 12.04 -2.26
C ILE A 59 -6.84 13.35 -2.69
N ARG A 60 -7.55 14.19 -3.45
CA ARG A 60 -7.09 15.49 -3.96
C ARG A 60 -7.55 16.68 -3.10
N THR A 61 -8.07 16.44 -1.90
CA THR A 61 -8.43 17.49 -0.92
C THR A 61 -7.42 17.53 0.23
N PRO A 62 -7.38 18.60 1.05
CA PRO A 62 -6.54 18.63 2.24
C PRO A 62 -6.79 17.44 3.19
N GLU A 63 -8.06 17.05 3.37
CA GLU A 63 -8.46 15.91 4.20
C GLU A 63 -8.01 14.58 3.60
N GLY A 64 -8.00 14.46 2.27
CA GLY A 64 -7.45 13.30 1.57
C GLY A 64 -5.95 13.12 1.77
N LEU A 65 -5.18 14.20 1.64
CA LEU A 65 -3.73 14.18 1.87
C LEU A 65 -3.41 13.85 3.33
N GLU A 66 -4.15 14.46 4.26
CA GLU A 66 -4.06 14.17 5.69
C GLU A 66 -4.37 12.70 5.99
N PHE A 67 -5.41 12.14 5.37
CA PHE A 67 -5.77 10.73 5.50
C PHE A 67 -4.64 9.81 5.04
N VAL A 68 -4.05 10.07 3.86
CA VAL A 68 -2.92 9.30 3.33
C VAL A 68 -1.77 9.31 4.32
N TYR A 69 -1.36 10.50 4.77
CA TYR A 69 -0.25 10.65 5.71
C TYR A 69 -0.51 9.88 7.01
N LYS A 70 -1.65 10.13 7.66
CA LYS A 70 -2.02 9.49 8.95
C LYS A 70 -2.14 7.98 8.89
N ASN A 71 -2.43 7.41 7.71
CA ASN A 71 -2.56 5.97 7.55
C ASN A 71 -1.28 5.34 6.96
N THR A 72 -0.26 6.11 6.60
CA THR A 72 1.02 5.58 6.08
C THR A 72 2.20 6.03 6.92
N MET A 73 2.89 7.10 6.49
CA MET A 73 4.11 7.60 7.13
C MET A 73 3.86 8.12 8.55
N GLY A 74 2.67 8.67 8.81
CA GLY A 74 2.24 9.10 10.14
C GLY A 74 1.69 7.98 11.03
N ASP A 75 1.49 6.78 10.50
CA ASP A 75 1.10 5.60 11.30
C ASP A 75 2.37 4.89 11.80
N GLU A 76 2.58 4.82 13.10
CA GLU A 76 3.80 4.25 13.69
C GLU A 76 4.08 2.81 13.24
N GLN A 77 3.03 2.00 13.03
CA GLN A 77 3.18 0.59 12.63
C GLN A 77 3.61 0.48 11.16
N ILE A 78 2.99 1.27 10.28
CA ILE A 78 3.26 1.23 8.84
C ILE A 78 4.54 2.01 8.51
N GLY A 79 4.66 3.24 9.01
CA GLY A 79 5.79 4.13 8.80
C GLY A 79 7.12 3.51 9.25
N SER A 80 7.15 2.84 10.41
CA SER A 80 8.37 2.18 10.88
C SER A 80 8.82 1.05 9.96
N VAL A 81 7.88 0.26 9.41
CA VAL A 81 8.21 -0.80 8.44
C VAL A 81 8.73 -0.22 7.14
N ILE A 82 8.07 0.83 6.62
CA ILE A 82 8.51 1.51 5.40
C ILE A 82 9.93 2.04 5.57
N ILE A 83 10.20 2.79 6.64
CA ILE A 83 11.52 3.41 6.90
C ILE A 83 12.60 2.33 7.12
N SER A 84 12.24 1.17 7.66
CA SER A 84 13.18 0.06 7.84
C SER A 84 13.63 -0.62 6.53
N ILE A 85 12.88 -0.42 5.45
CA ILE A 85 13.14 -0.99 4.11
C ILE A 85 13.67 0.08 3.16
N ILE A 86 13.07 1.27 3.17
CA ILE A 86 13.39 2.40 2.30
C ILE A 86 13.84 3.56 3.20
N GLU A 87 15.12 3.93 3.14
CA GLU A 87 15.71 4.93 4.07
C GLU A 87 15.05 6.30 3.96
N LYS A 88 14.76 6.75 2.73
CA LYS A 88 14.19 8.07 2.44
C LYS A 88 12.93 7.95 1.59
N PRO A 89 11.85 7.38 2.16
CA PRO A 89 10.66 7.05 1.40
C PRO A 89 10.00 8.32 0.85
N ARG A 90 9.55 8.24 -0.40
CA ARG A 90 8.74 9.27 -1.05
C ARG A 90 7.45 8.63 -1.53
N TRP A 91 6.33 9.26 -1.19
CA TRP A 91 5.04 8.89 -1.73
C TRP A 91 4.91 9.43 -3.16
N GLY A 92 4.75 8.53 -4.12
CA GLY A 92 4.69 8.89 -5.54
C GLY A 92 3.39 8.51 -6.23
N TYR A 93 2.54 7.69 -5.60
CA TYR A 93 1.40 7.10 -6.28
C TYR A 93 0.24 6.83 -5.31
N SER A 94 -0.98 7.17 -5.73
CA SER A 94 -2.19 6.71 -5.08
C SER A 94 -3.26 6.38 -6.10
N ARG A 95 -3.83 5.19 -5.98
CA ARG A 95 -4.94 4.78 -6.82
C ARG A 95 -5.85 3.85 -6.07
N PHE A 96 -7.13 4.12 -6.22
CA PHE A 96 -8.17 3.20 -5.83
C PHE A 96 -8.52 2.31 -7.01
N PHE A 97 -8.73 1.04 -6.72
CA PHE A 97 -9.19 0.08 -7.71
C PHE A 97 -10.48 -0.54 -7.17
N SER A 98 -11.62 0.07 -7.49
CA SER A 98 -12.94 -0.60 -7.44
C SER A 98 -13.22 -1.42 -8.69
N THR A 99 -12.61 -1.04 -9.81
CA THR A 99 -12.85 -1.69 -11.10
C THR A 99 -11.91 -2.87 -11.25
N ARG A 100 -12.49 -4.02 -11.56
CA ARG A 100 -11.83 -5.33 -11.64
C ARG A 100 -10.62 -5.26 -12.57
N LEU A 101 -9.43 -5.19 -11.97
CA LEU A 101 -8.23 -5.62 -12.66
C LEU A 101 -8.46 -7.07 -13.08
N SER A 102 -8.30 -7.34 -14.38
CA SER A 102 -8.66 -8.64 -14.95
C SER A 102 -7.99 -9.78 -14.17
N ALA A 103 -8.79 -10.82 -13.90
CA ALA A 103 -8.31 -12.06 -13.28
C ALA A 103 -7.40 -12.86 -14.23
N ASP A 104 -7.27 -12.48 -15.50
CA ASP A 104 -6.37 -13.17 -16.42
C ASP A 104 -4.90 -12.76 -16.22
N TYR A 105 -4.64 -11.72 -15.43
CA TYR A 105 -3.32 -11.17 -15.20
C TYR A 105 -2.93 -11.13 -13.72
N ALA A 106 -1.63 -11.25 -13.47
CA ALA A 106 -0.99 -10.85 -12.22
C ALA A 106 -0.42 -9.44 -12.37
N TRP A 107 -0.50 -8.62 -11.32
CA TRP A 107 -0.29 -7.18 -11.39
C TRP A 107 0.87 -6.75 -10.48
N PHE A 108 1.66 -5.78 -10.94
CA PHE A 108 2.94 -5.40 -10.33
C PHE A 108 3.11 -3.88 -10.37
N PHE A 109 3.84 -3.33 -9.41
CA PHE A 109 4.22 -1.91 -9.41
C PHE A 109 5.68 -1.68 -9.78
N ALA A 110 6.49 -2.74 -9.67
CA ALA A 110 7.87 -2.76 -10.09
C ALA A 110 8.21 -4.16 -10.61
N ILE A 111 9.24 -4.26 -11.43
CA ILE A 111 9.81 -5.53 -11.88
C ILE A 111 11.26 -5.55 -11.43
N ARG A 112 11.68 -6.68 -10.89
CA ARG A 112 13.07 -6.91 -10.51
C ARG A 112 13.97 -6.85 -11.75
N ASP A 113 15.17 -6.29 -11.64
CA ASP A 113 16.16 -6.36 -12.71
C ASP A 113 16.62 -7.82 -12.91
N LYS A 114 16.45 -8.33 -14.14
CA LYS A 114 16.88 -9.68 -14.56
C LYS A 114 18.35 -9.98 -14.22
N LYS A 115 19.21 -8.97 -14.17
CA LYS A 115 20.65 -9.09 -13.92
C LYS A 115 21.02 -9.05 -12.44
N LYS A 116 20.12 -8.64 -11.54
CA LYS A 116 20.42 -8.45 -10.11
C LYS A 116 19.78 -9.51 -9.22
N LYS A 117 20.57 -10.54 -8.88
CA LYS A 117 20.16 -11.67 -8.03
C LYS A 117 19.86 -11.32 -6.57
N HIS A 118 20.28 -10.13 -6.09
CA HIS A 118 19.98 -9.60 -4.75
C HIS A 118 19.70 -8.10 -4.84
N GLU A 119 18.55 -7.75 -5.44
CA GLU A 119 18.15 -6.35 -5.57
C GLU A 119 17.41 -5.96 -4.29
N ALA A 120 17.72 -4.78 -3.76
CA ALA A 120 17.00 -4.24 -2.61
C ALA A 120 15.58 -3.86 -3.02
N ILE A 121 14.69 -3.76 -2.04
CA ILE A 121 13.31 -3.34 -2.28
C ILE A 121 13.29 -1.82 -2.34
N HIS A 122 13.25 -1.27 -3.56
CA HIS A 122 13.23 0.18 -3.80
C HIS A 122 11.80 0.77 -3.84
N THR A 123 10.78 -0.10 -3.91
CA THR A 123 9.36 0.28 -3.97
C THR A 123 8.53 -0.63 -3.07
N LEU A 124 7.63 -0.02 -2.28
CA LEU A 124 6.63 -0.68 -1.46
C LEU A 124 5.24 -0.15 -1.79
N ILE A 125 4.27 -1.06 -1.76
CA ILE A 125 2.86 -0.73 -1.88
C ILE A 125 2.21 -0.97 -0.53
N VAL A 126 1.65 0.09 0.05
CA VAL A 126 0.70 -0.03 1.15
C VAL A 126 -0.69 -0.17 0.55
N GLN A 127 -1.37 -1.27 0.86
CA GLN A 127 -2.73 -1.49 0.40
C GLN A 127 -3.71 -1.56 1.54
N PHE A 128 -4.77 -0.77 1.45
CA PHE A 128 -5.89 -0.84 2.39
C PHE A 128 -7.03 -1.62 1.78
N TRP A 129 -7.61 -2.52 2.56
CA TRP A 129 -8.66 -3.43 2.12
C TRP A 129 -9.94 -3.16 2.92
N MET A 130 -11.05 -3.03 2.21
CA MET A 130 -12.36 -2.90 2.85
C MET A 130 -12.77 -4.19 3.57
N PRO A 131 -13.72 -4.11 4.52
CA PRO A 131 -14.39 -5.28 5.07
C PRO A 131 -14.99 -6.16 3.99
N GLY A 132 -14.84 -7.47 4.15
CA GLY A 132 -15.34 -8.49 3.21
C GLY A 132 -14.45 -8.73 1.98
N SER A 133 -13.33 -8.03 1.85
CA SER A 133 -12.39 -8.26 0.76
C SER A 133 -11.59 -9.57 0.92
N ARG A 134 -10.99 -10.03 -0.17
CA ARG A 134 -10.00 -11.11 -0.20
C ARG A 134 -8.73 -10.62 -0.89
N VAL A 135 -7.59 -10.79 -0.23
CA VAL A 135 -6.27 -10.53 -0.80
C VAL A 135 -5.78 -11.80 -1.47
N THR A 136 -5.33 -11.71 -2.71
CA THR A 136 -4.55 -12.78 -3.35
C THR A 136 -3.12 -12.28 -3.54
N PHE A 137 -2.13 -13.16 -3.36
CA PHE A 137 -0.73 -12.81 -3.53
C PHE A 137 0.12 -14.02 -3.89
N TYR A 138 1.31 -13.72 -4.41
CA TYR A 138 2.24 -14.70 -4.94
C TYR A 138 3.55 -14.64 -4.17
N GLU A 139 3.71 -15.53 -3.19
CA GLU A 139 4.94 -15.59 -2.39
C GLU A 139 6.14 -15.92 -3.28
N GLY A 140 7.27 -15.25 -3.02
CA GLY A 140 8.50 -15.45 -3.78
C GLY A 140 8.51 -14.84 -5.19
N SER A 141 7.38 -14.29 -5.66
CA SER A 141 7.31 -13.61 -6.96
C SER A 141 8.22 -12.38 -7.04
N HIS A 142 8.39 -11.63 -5.94
CA HIS A 142 9.31 -10.49 -5.85
C HIS A 142 10.78 -10.87 -6.08
N LEU A 143 11.11 -12.16 -5.95
CA LEU A 143 12.45 -12.68 -6.24
C LEU A 143 12.64 -13.03 -7.72
N GLN A 144 11.62 -12.92 -8.56
CA GLN A 144 11.68 -13.32 -9.96
C GLN A 144 11.56 -12.13 -10.91
N TYR A 145 12.17 -12.28 -12.08
CA TYR A 145 11.93 -11.39 -13.21
C TYR A 145 10.67 -11.82 -13.95
N PHE A 146 9.81 -10.86 -14.30
CA PHE A 146 8.68 -11.04 -15.20
C PHE A 146 8.81 -10.11 -16.38
N ASP A 147 8.38 -10.59 -17.54
CA ASP A 147 8.23 -9.73 -18.71
C ASP A 147 6.87 -9.05 -18.64
N ALA A 148 6.70 -8.21 -17.61
CA ALA A 148 5.42 -7.55 -17.35
C ALA A 148 5.33 -6.25 -18.17
N GLU A 149 4.18 -6.05 -18.80
CA GLU A 149 3.90 -4.90 -19.65
C GLU A 149 3.12 -3.84 -18.89
N GLN A 150 3.29 -2.58 -19.28
CA GLN A 150 2.47 -1.52 -18.72
C GLN A 150 1.01 -1.68 -19.17
N ASP A 151 0.10 -1.64 -18.21
CA ASP A 151 -1.32 -1.68 -18.52
C ASP A 151 -1.78 -0.34 -19.11
N LYS A 152 -2.47 -0.42 -20.24
CA LYS A 152 -2.91 0.75 -21.01
C LYS A 152 -4.01 1.54 -20.29
N ASP A 153 -4.87 0.85 -19.54
CA ASP A 153 -6.01 1.44 -18.84
C ASP A 153 -5.65 1.77 -17.37
N ASN A 154 -4.62 1.11 -16.86
CA ASN A 154 -4.16 1.18 -15.49
C ASN A 154 -2.73 1.71 -15.41
N PHE A 155 -2.54 2.95 -15.87
CA PHE A 155 -1.28 3.68 -15.75
C PHE A 155 -0.61 3.50 -14.37
N GLY A 156 0.70 3.21 -14.37
CA GLY A 156 1.49 2.97 -13.17
C GLY A 156 1.40 1.54 -12.62
N VAL A 157 0.70 0.64 -13.32
CA VAL A 157 0.65 -0.79 -13.02
C VAL A 157 1.19 -1.57 -14.21
N LEU A 158 1.95 -2.60 -13.90
CA LEU A 158 2.48 -3.57 -14.84
C LEU A 158 1.67 -4.86 -14.70
N ASN A 159 1.48 -5.60 -15.79
CA ASN A 159 0.74 -6.86 -15.78
C ASN A 159 1.50 -7.94 -16.55
N THR A 160 1.30 -9.20 -16.17
CA THR A 160 1.76 -10.38 -16.90
C THR A 160 0.66 -11.43 -16.85
N PRO A 161 0.54 -12.34 -17.84
CA PRO A 161 -0.45 -13.40 -17.78
C PRO A 161 -0.36 -14.18 -16.47
N ARG A 162 -1.51 -14.45 -15.83
CA ARG A 162 -1.58 -15.15 -14.54
C ARG A 162 -0.87 -16.51 -14.56
N ALA A 163 -0.84 -17.18 -15.71
CA ALA A 163 -0.13 -18.44 -15.89
C ALA A 163 1.37 -18.36 -15.52
N GLU A 164 1.99 -17.18 -15.62
CA GLU A 164 3.39 -16.95 -15.21
C GLU A 164 3.61 -17.07 -13.71
N MET A 165 2.54 -17.07 -12.90
CA MET A 165 2.62 -17.28 -11.46
C MET A 165 2.72 -18.75 -11.08
N ASN A 166 2.58 -19.68 -12.03
CA ASN A 166 2.76 -21.12 -11.82
C ASN A 166 4.23 -21.57 -11.93
N ARG A 167 5.19 -20.63 -11.96
CA ARG A 167 6.62 -20.93 -12.03
C ARG A 167 7.12 -21.54 -10.73
N LYS A 168 8.16 -22.37 -10.84
CA LYS A 168 8.85 -22.94 -9.67
C LYS A 168 9.33 -21.82 -8.74
N GLY A 169 9.05 -21.97 -7.43
CA GLY A 169 9.43 -21.00 -6.40
C GLY A 169 8.45 -19.85 -6.21
N ILE A 170 7.29 -19.89 -6.87
CA ILE A 170 6.15 -19.01 -6.59
C ILE A 170 5.05 -19.85 -5.94
N VAL A 171 4.45 -19.33 -4.87
CA VAL A 171 3.30 -19.96 -4.20
C VAL A 171 2.13 -18.98 -4.17
N SER A 172 1.01 -19.36 -4.78
CA SER A 172 -0.23 -18.58 -4.76
C SER A 172 -0.96 -18.79 -3.44
N ASN A 173 -1.27 -17.71 -2.75
CA ASN A 173 -2.00 -17.72 -1.49
C ASN A 173 -3.12 -16.67 -1.49
N TYR A 174 -4.08 -16.87 -0.60
CA TYR A 174 -5.13 -15.89 -0.35
C TYR A 174 -5.40 -15.71 1.14
N VAL A 175 -5.83 -14.50 1.51
CA VAL A 175 -6.24 -14.14 2.87
C VAL A 175 -7.57 -13.42 2.81
N ASP A 176 -8.57 -13.96 3.51
CA ASP A 176 -9.84 -13.29 3.73
C ASP A 176 -9.66 -12.14 4.74
N MET A 177 -10.24 -10.98 4.41
CA MET A 177 -10.20 -9.76 5.21
C MET A 177 -11.62 -9.40 5.68
N PRO A 178 -12.26 -10.21 6.55
CA PRO A 178 -13.66 -10.03 6.92
C PRO A 178 -13.94 -8.63 7.49
N ASN A 179 -13.01 -8.06 8.26
CA ASN A 179 -13.09 -6.70 8.81
C ASN A 179 -12.20 -5.69 8.07
N GLY A 180 -11.61 -6.09 6.94
CA GLY A 180 -10.61 -5.31 6.23
C GLY A 180 -9.26 -5.35 6.94
N GLY A 181 -8.42 -4.39 6.59
CA GLY A 181 -7.08 -4.23 7.15
C GLY A 181 -6.14 -3.64 6.12
N TYR A 182 -4.87 -4.03 6.19
CA TYR A 182 -3.87 -3.56 5.24
C TYR A 182 -2.81 -4.61 4.95
N ARG A 183 -2.05 -4.36 3.89
CA ARG A 183 -0.80 -5.08 3.64
C ARG A 183 0.30 -4.15 3.14
N LEU A 184 1.52 -4.61 3.28
CA LEU A 184 2.70 -4.06 2.63
C LEU A 184 3.32 -5.12 1.72
N GLY A 185 3.77 -4.74 0.53
CA GLY A 185 4.45 -5.66 -0.37
C GLY A 185 4.76 -5.08 -1.73
N TRP A 186 5.23 -5.94 -2.63
CA TRP A 186 5.68 -5.55 -3.98
C TRP A 186 4.67 -5.84 -5.09
N THR A 187 4.04 -7.03 -5.05
CA THR A 187 3.07 -7.48 -6.07
C THR A 187 1.66 -7.07 -5.68
N TYR A 188 0.69 -7.19 -6.59
CA TYR A 188 -0.74 -7.07 -6.30
C TYR A 188 -1.54 -8.13 -7.10
N GLU A 189 -2.57 -8.69 -6.49
CA GLU A 189 -3.58 -9.44 -7.21
C GLU A 189 -4.99 -9.10 -6.74
N GLY A 190 -5.90 -9.12 -7.73
CA GLY A 190 -7.35 -8.99 -7.68
C GLY A 190 -8.04 -9.15 -6.33
N GLY A 191 -8.91 -8.20 -6.06
CA GLY A 191 -10.00 -8.27 -5.09
C GLY A 191 -10.89 -7.02 -5.25
N GLU A 192 -12.06 -6.99 -4.63
CA GLU A 192 -12.91 -5.80 -4.68
C GLU A 192 -12.59 -4.90 -3.49
N GLY A 193 -12.47 -3.59 -3.75
CA GLY A 193 -12.48 -2.58 -2.72
C GLY A 193 -11.16 -2.36 -1.99
N PHE A 194 -10.12 -1.93 -2.71
CA PHE A 194 -8.84 -1.60 -2.09
C PHE A 194 -8.19 -0.34 -2.68
N MET A 195 -7.38 0.33 -1.85
CA MET A 195 -6.56 1.48 -2.23
C MET A 195 -5.09 1.10 -2.18
N ASN A 196 -4.34 1.52 -3.19
CA ASN A 196 -2.90 1.39 -3.27
C ASN A 196 -2.23 2.73 -3.05
N LEU A 197 -1.23 2.74 -2.18
CA LEU A 197 -0.31 3.86 -1.99
C LEU A 197 1.10 3.36 -2.31
N GLY A 198 1.68 3.89 -3.39
CA GLY A 198 3.03 3.55 -3.82
C GLY A 198 4.05 4.49 -3.17
N ILE A 199 5.02 3.88 -2.50
CA ILE A 199 6.09 4.55 -1.77
C ILE A 199 7.40 3.98 -2.27
N ALA A 200 8.32 4.84 -2.68
CA ALA A 200 9.59 4.39 -3.24
C ALA A 200 10.71 5.39 -2.94
N GLU A 201 11.94 5.01 -3.31
CA GLU A 201 13.10 5.91 -3.30
C GLU A 201 12.96 7.03 -4.34
N ASP A 202 13.78 8.08 -4.22
CA ASP A 202 13.69 9.23 -5.12
C ASP A 202 13.95 8.84 -6.58
N GLU A 203 14.84 7.89 -6.84
CA GLU A 203 15.21 7.39 -8.16
C GLU A 203 14.01 6.75 -8.88
N GLU A 204 13.24 5.93 -8.15
CA GLU A 204 12.03 5.28 -8.62
C GLU A 204 10.90 6.31 -8.80
N VAL A 205 10.64 7.12 -7.78
CA VAL A 205 9.57 8.12 -7.83
C VAL A 205 9.83 9.14 -8.93
N ARG A 206 11.10 9.45 -9.28
CA ARG A 206 11.45 10.40 -10.34
C ARG A 206 10.84 10.03 -11.70
N ILE A 207 10.69 8.75 -12.01
CA ILE A 207 10.13 8.30 -13.30
C ILE A 207 8.60 8.12 -13.28
N TRP A 208 7.96 8.14 -12.11
CA TRP A 208 6.51 8.03 -12.00
C TRP A 208 5.81 9.31 -12.48
N ARG A 209 4.53 9.26 -12.85
CA ARG A 209 3.77 10.50 -13.10
C ARG A 209 3.48 11.20 -11.77
N PRO A 210 3.66 12.52 -11.64
CA PRO A 210 3.23 13.23 -10.44
C PRO A 210 1.72 13.11 -10.24
N MET A 211 1.28 13.13 -8.99
CA MET A 211 -0.14 13.20 -8.67
C MET A 211 -0.62 14.64 -8.87
N GLU A 212 -1.59 14.82 -9.75
CA GLU A 212 -2.22 16.12 -10.00
C GLU A 212 -3.23 16.44 -8.89
N VAL A 213 -3.06 17.60 -8.26
CA VAL A 213 -3.97 18.16 -7.24
C VAL A 213 -4.37 19.59 -7.64
N PRO A 214 -5.53 20.10 -7.19
CA PRO A 214 -5.92 21.47 -7.49
C PRO A 214 -4.94 22.51 -6.94
N ASP A 215 -4.54 23.47 -7.77
CA ASP A 215 -3.76 24.64 -7.34
C ASP A 215 -4.61 25.62 -6.50
N THR A 216 -4.78 25.28 -5.23
CA THR A 216 -5.49 26.13 -4.25
C THR A 216 -4.60 26.40 -3.04
N GLN A 217 -4.82 27.53 -2.38
CA GLN A 217 -4.09 27.89 -1.16
C GLN A 217 -4.22 26.81 -0.07
N ALA A 218 -5.41 26.21 0.08
CA ALA A 218 -5.66 25.16 1.06
C ALA A 218 -4.81 23.90 0.78
N ILE A 219 -4.71 23.48 -0.48
CA ILE A 219 -3.87 22.34 -0.88
C ILE A 219 -2.39 22.66 -0.67
N ARG A 220 -1.92 23.83 -1.12
CA ARG A 220 -0.51 24.24 -0.91
C ARG A 220 -0.15 24.29 0.56
N ALA A 221 -1.02 24.85 1.41
CA ALA A 221 -0.82 24.90 2.85
C ALA A 221 -0.73 23.50 3.46
N LYS A 222 -1.64 22.59 3.07
CA LYS A 222 -1.61 21.21 3.57
C LYS A 222 -0.38 20.44 3.09
N VAL A 223 0.03 20.60 1.82
CA VAL A 223 1.26 19.97 1.32
C VAL A 223 2.47 20.45 2.11
N ALA A 224 2.62 21.77 2.30
CA ALA A 224 3.73 22.33 3.06
C ALA A 224 3.74 21.88 4.54
N GLU A 225 2.56 21.79 5.16
CA GLU A 225 2.40 21.24 6.51
C GLU A 225 2.92 19.81 6.59
N LEU A 226 2.45 18.93 5.70
CA LEU A 226 2.85 17.51 5.69
C LEU A 226 4.33 17.34 5.34
N GLU A 227 4.87 18.12 4.41
CA GLU A 227 6.31 18.15 4.12
C GLU A 227 7.13 18.55 5.34
N GLY A 228 6.65 19.51 6.14
CA GLY A 228 7.23 19.87 7.43
C GLY A 228 7.24 18.74 8.46
N LEU A 229 6.33 17.77 8.32
CA LEU A 229 6.30 16.53 9.09
C LEU A 229 7.14 15.39 8.48
N GLY A 230 7.87 15.66 7.39
CA GLY A 230 8.68 14.67 6.68
C GLY A 230 7.93 13.86 5.63
N PHE A 231 6.68 14.21 5.31
CA PHE A 231 5.93 13.54 4.24
C PHE A 231 6.40 14.02 2.87
N ARG A 232 7.33 13.28 2.27
CA ARG A 232 7.88 13.58 0.94
C ARG A 232 6.92 13.07 -0.11
N THR A 233 6.45 13.95 -1.00
CA THR A 233 5.46 13.60 -2.03
C THR A 233 5.94 13.94 -3.44
N LYS A 234 5.35 13.33 -4.47
CA LYS A 234 5.49 13.77 -5.87
C LYS A 234 4.16 14.29 -6.38
N ILE A 235 3.95 15.59 -6.24
CA ILE A 235 2.70 16.27 -6.58
C ILE A 235 2.96 17.34 -7.64
N SER A 236 1.97 17.55 -8.51
CA SER A 236 1.88 18.70 -9.42
C SER A 236 0.56 19.44 -9.19
N TYR A 237 0.59 20.76 -9.36
CA TYR A 237 -0.56 21.67 -9.20
C TYR A 237 -1.21 21.98 -10.53
#